data_AF-A0A9E1HWC6-F1
#
_entry.id   AF-A0A9E1HWC6-F1
#
_cell.length_a   1.000
_cell.length_b   1.000
_cell.length_c   1.000
_cell.angle_alpha   90.00
_cell.angle_beta   90.00
_cell.angle_gamma   90.00
#
_symmetry.space_group_name_H-M   'P 1'
#
loop_
_entity.id
_entity.type
_entity.pdbx_description
1 polymer ?
#
loop_
_entity_poly.entity_id
_entity_poly.type
_entity_poly.pdbx_seq_one_letter_code
_entity_poly.pdbx_strand_id
1 'polypeptide(L)' 'MKLNISLFSKAIAESIEWKMENSDIDFEEMVNTEAVRILNEIHDILDNKGADDFETVENIVRVFEKHGLDGGLCHDFG' A
#
# COMPACT_ATOMS: atom_id res chain seq x y z
N MET A 1 -26.64 30.77 10.25
CA MET A 1 -25.40 30.48 11.01
C MET A 1 -24.35 30.02 10.01
N LYS A 2 -23.34 30.83 9.70
CA LYS A 2 -22.24 30.44 8.78
C LYS A 2 -21.15 29.81 9.64
N LEU A 3 -20.98 28.49 9.53
CA LEU A 3 -19.85 27.79 10.14
C LEU A 3 -18.56 28.32 9.53
N ASN A 4 -17.65 28.82 10.37
CA ASN A 4 -16.34 29.28 9.92
C ASN A 4 -15.50 28.04 9.59
N ILE A 5 -15.33 27.78 8.30
CA ILE A 5 -14.70 26.56 7.77
C ILE A 5 -13.31 26.33 8.40
N SER A 6 -12.57 27.40 8.73
CA SER A 6 -11.24 27.29 9.36
C SER A 6 -11.28 26.78 10.80
N LEU A 7 -12.34 27.08 11.55
CA LEU A 7 -12.56 26.55 12.90
C LEU A 7 -12.94 25.08 12.85
N PHE A 8 -13.75 24.69 11.86
CA PHE A 8 -14.15 23.30 11.66
C PHE A 8 -12.99 22.43 11.19
N SER A 9 -12.18 22.91 10.24
CA SER A 9 -10.99 22.19 9.78
C SER A 9 -9.97 22.00 10.89
N LYS A 10 -9.80 23.02 11.75
CA LYS A 10 -8.91 22.94 12.91
C LYS A 10 -9.39 21.90 13.92
N ALA A 11 -10.68 21.90 14.24
CA ALA A 11 -11.26 20.91 15.17
C ALA A 11 -11.16 19.47 14.65
N ILE A 12 -11.28 19.28 13.33
CA ILE A 12 -11.06 17.97 12.70
C ILE A 12 -9.59 17.55 12.81
N ALA A 13 -8.65 18.44 12.48
CA ALA A 13 -7.22 18.16 12.58
C ALA A 13 -6.82 17.77 14.00
N GLU A 14 -7.23 18.55 15.01
CA GLU A 14 -6.98 18.27 16.43
C GLU A 14 -7.58 16.92 16.87
N SER A 15 -8.77 16.57 16.36
CA SER A 15 -9.40 15.28 16.66
C SER A 15 -8.68 14.10 16.02
N ILE A 16 -8.11 14.27 14.82
CA ILE A 16 -7.30 13.27 14.14
C ILE A 16 -5.97 13.10 14.86
N GLU A 17 -5.28 14.19 15.18
CA GLU A 17 -4.02 14.18 15.95
C GLU A 17 -4.20 13.47 17.28
N TRP A 18 -5.22 13.85 18.05
CA TRP A 18 -5.52 13.20 19.33
C TRP A 18 -5.78 11.70 19.16
N LYS A 19 -6.52 11.32 18.12
CA LYS A 19 -6.74 9.89 17.82
C LYS A 19 -5.46 9.18 17.42
N MET A 20 -4.58 9.78 16.64
CA MET A 20 -3.31 9.18 16.24
C MET A 20 -2.37 9.02 17.43
N GLU A 21 -2.31 10.00 18.34
CA GLU A 21 -1.49 9.93 19.56
C GLU A 21 -2.02 8.92 20.59
N ASN A 22 -3.34 8.70 20.63
CA ASN A 22 -3.99 7.83 21.61
C ASN A 22 -4.46 6.49 21.02
N SER A 23 -4.23 6.25 19.74
CA SER A 23 -4.50 4.96 19.12
C SER A 23 -3.28 4.06 19.29
N ASP A 24 -3.52 2.87 19.81
CA ASP A 24 -2.53 1.78 19.89
C ASP A 24 -2.36 1.14 18.50
N ILE A 25 -2.16 1.96 17.47
CA ILE A 25 -1.92 1.48 16.10
C ILE A 25 -0.47 1.02 16.05
N ASP A 26 -0.32 -0.30 16.06
CA ASP A 26 0.95 -0.93 15.77
C ASP A 26 1.22 -0.82 14.25
N PHE A 27 1.89 0.26 13.87
CA PHE A 27 2.32 0.48 12.50
C PHE A 27 3.27 -0.62 12.01
N GLU A 28 4.04 -1.25 12.89
CA GLU A 28 4.92 -2.36 12.55
C GLU A 28 4.11 -3.61 12.21
N GLU A 29 3.10 -3.94 13.01
CA GLU A 29 2.13 -5.01 12.70
C GLU A 29 1.40 -4.74 11.38
N MET A 30 0.99 -3.49 11.14
CA MET A 30 0.28 -3.11 9.91
C MET A 30 1.17 -3.24 8.67
N VAL A 31 2.42 -2.77 8.75
CA VAL A 31 3.41 -2.92 7.66
C VAL A 31 3.74 -4.39 7.42
N ASN A 32 3.93 -5.18 8.48
CA ASN A 32 4.18 -6.61 8.36
C ASN A 32 3.00 -7.35 7.73
N THR A 33 1.76 -7.00 8.10
CA THR A 33 0.56 -7.61 7.52
C THR A 33 0.47 -7.32 6.03
N GLU A 34 0.76 -6.08 5.61
CA GLU A 34 0.75 -5.71 4.21
C GLU A 34 1.87 -6.40 3.42
N ALA A 35 3.09 -6.45 3.98
CA ALA A 35 4.21 -7.15 3.36
C ALA A 35 3.93 -8.65 3.18
N VAL A 36 3.35 -9.31 4.20
CA VAL A 36 2.94 -10.72 4.11
C VAL A 36 1.86 -10.91 3.04
N ARG A 37 0.90 -9.98 2.92
CA ARG A 37 -0.13 -10.04 1.87
C ARG A 37 0.48 -9.96 0.47
N ILE A 38 1.39 -9.02 0.24
CA ILE A 38 2.08 -8.85 -1.03
C ILE A 38 2.90 -10.10 -1.37
N LEU A 39 3.62 -10.67 -0.40
CA LEU A 39 4.40 -11.89 -0.60
C LEU A 39 3.52 -13.11 -0.94
N ASN A 40 2.33 -13.21 -0.34
CA ASN A 40 1.38 -14.26 -0.71
C ASN A 40 0.88 -14.10 -2.16
N GLU A 41 0.59 -12.88 -2.62
CA GLU A 41 0.22 -12.64 -4.02
C GLU A 41 1.36 -13.06 -4.97
N ILE A 42 2.62 -12.75 -4.63
CA ILE A 42 3.78 -13.19 -5.42
C ILE A 42 3.92 -14.72 -5.41
N HIS A 43 3.71 -15.35 -4.25
CA HIS A 43 3.75 -16.81 -4.12
C HIS A 43 2.73 -17.48 -5.05
N ASP A 44 1.49 -16.98 -5.10
CA ASP A 44 0.44 -17.52 -5.98
C ASP A 44 0.81 -17.42 -7.47
N ILE A 45 1.53 -16.37 -7.87
CA ILE A 45 2.06 -16.24 -9.24
C ILE A 45 3.12 -17.31 -9.50
N LEU A 46 4.05 -17.50 -8.56
CA LEU A 46 5.14 -18.49 -8.70
C LEU A 46 4.63 -19.94 -8.71
N ASP A 47 3.52 -20.22 -8.03
CA ASP A 47 2.89 -21.55 -8.03
C ASP A 47 2.17 -21.87 -9.36
N ASN A 48 1.92 -20.86 -10.21
CA ASN A 48 1.32 -21.05 -11.52
C ASN A 48 2.35 -21.61 -12.53
N LYS A 49 2.41 -22.94 -12.63
CA LYS A 49 3.29 -23.68 -13.55
C LYS A 49 3.00 -23.47 -15.05
N GLY A 50 1.97 -22.70 -15.41
CA GLY A 50 1.57 -22.45 -16.78
C GLY A 50 2.14 -21.17 -17.40
N ALA A 51 2.68 -20.25 -16.60
CA ALA A 51 3.27 -19.01 -17.08
C ALA A 51 4.72 -19.24 -17.53
N ASP A 52 5.16 -18.52 -18.56
CA ASP A 52 6.58 -18.45 -18.90
C ASP A 52 7.33 -17.51 -17.94
N ASP A 53 8.66 -17.55 -17.97
CA ASP A 53 9.50 -16.76 -17.06
C ASP A 53 9.25 -15.25 -17.21
N PHE A 54 8.96 -14.78 -18.43
CA PHE A 54 8.69 -13.37 -18.70
C PHE A 54 7.34 -12.94 -18.15
N GLU A 55 6.28 -13.72 -18.43
CA GLU A 55 4.94 -13.49 -17.90
C GLU A 55 4.91 -13.56 -16.37
N THR A 56 5.69 -14.46 -15.77
CA THR A 56 5.86 -14.56 -14.32
C THR A 56 6.45 -13.28 -13.75
N VAL A 57 7.54 -12.77 -14.34
CA VAL A 57 8.16 -11.52 -13.91
C VAL A 57 7.23 -10.33 -14.10
N GLU A 58 6.56 -10.21 -15.24
CA GLU A 58 5.62 -9.12 -15.50
C GLU A 58 4.46 -9.11 -14.48
N ASN A 59 3.92 -10.28 -14.13
CA ASN A 59 2.87 -10.38 -13.13
C ASN A 59 3.35 -9.98 -11.73
N ILE A 60 4.58 -10.32 -11.34
CA ILE A 60 5.17 -9.88 -10.07
C ILE A 60 5.30 -8.36 -10.03
N VAL A 61 5.71 -7.74 -11.13
CA VAL A 61 5.86 -6.28 -11.23
C VAL A 61 4.53 -5.57 -11.10
N ARG A 62 3.48 -6.11 -11.74
CA ARG A 62 2.11 -5.61 -11.59
C ARG A 62 1.62 -5.67 -10.14
N VAL A 63 2.05 -6.66 -9.35
CA VAL A 63 1.75 -6.71 -7.91
C VAL A 63 2.42 -5.54 -7.19
N PHE A 64 3.69 -5.25 -7.47
CA PHE A 64 4.38 -4.08 -6.89
C PHE A 64 3.69 -2.76 -7.28
N GLU A 65 3.35 -2.56 -8.55
CA GLU A 65 2.63 -1.37 -9.03
C GLU A 65 1.26 -1.20 -8.37
N LYS A 66 0.50 -2.30 -8.26
CA LYS A 66 -0.81 -2.33 -7.59
C LYS A 66 -0.74 -1.83 -6.15
N HIS A 67 0.36 -2.08 -5.45
CA HIS A 67 0.60 -1.66 -4.07
C HIS A 67 1.39 -0.36 -3.95
N GLY A 68 1.61 0.37 -5.06
CA GLY A 68 2.31 1.66 -5.07
C GLY A 68 3.82 1.55 -4.83
N LEU A 69 4.37 0.34 -4.97
CA LEU A 69 5.80 0.05 -4.88
C LEU A 69 6.42 0.23 -6.27
N ASP A 70 6.59 1.47 -6.70
CA ASP A 70 7.18 1.78 -8.00
C ASP A 70 8.72 1.63 -7.96
N GLY A 71 9.26 0.68 -8.72
CA GLY A 71 10.69 0.49 -8.93
C GLY A 71 11.30 1.44 -9.97
N GLY A 72 10.50 2.32 -10.57
CA GLY A 72 10.85 3.21 -11.66
C GLY A 72 10.84 2.53 -13.03
N LEU A 73 11.42 3.20 -14.03
CA LEU A 73 11.45 2.76 -15.45
C LEU A 73 12.39 1.56 -15.72
N CYS A 74 12.77 0.78 -14.71
CA CYS A 74 13.64 -0.38 -14.88
C CYS A 74 12.97 -1.54 -15.65
N HIS A 75 11.66 -1.44 -15.94
CA HIS A 75 10.86 -2.43 -16.66
C HIS A 75 10.61 -2.10 -18.14
N ASP A 76 11.15 -1.00 -18.66
CA ASP A 76 10.98 -0.62 -20.07
C ASP A 76 11.92 -1.44 -20.95
N PHE A 77 11.50 -2.66 -21.30
CA PHE A 77 12.11 -3.45 -22.36
C PHE A 77 11.55 -2.96 -23.70
N GLY A 78 12.04 -1.82 -24.16
CA GLY A 78 11.74 -1.28 -25.50
C GLY A 78 12.09 -2.24 -26.63
#